data_AF-A0A0U1DUZ8-F1
#
_entry.id   AF-A0A0U1DUZ8-F1
#
_cell.length_a   1.000
_cell.length_b   1.000
_cell.length_c   1.000
_cell.angle_alpha   90.00
_cell.angle_beta   90.00
_cell.angle_gamma   90.00
#
_symmetry.space_group_name_H-M   'P 1'
#
loop_
_entity.id
_entity.type
_entity.pdbx_description
1 polymer ?
#
loop_
_entity_poly.entity_id
_entity_poly.type
_entity_poly.pdbx_seq_one_letter_code
_entity_poly.pdbx_strand_id
1 'polypeptide(L)'
;MALRSINRSTLSVAFASVVAFMGIGLVDPILKPIADNLNASPSQVSLLFTSYMAVMGVAMLITGVVSSRIGPKRTLLLGLVIIIAGAGLAGMSDTVMQIVGWRALWGLGNALFIATALATIVNSAKGSVAQAIILYEAALGLGIAIGPLVGGVLGSISWRGPFFGVSALMAFAW
;
A
#
# COMPACT_ATOMS: atom_id res chain seq x y z
N MET A 1 0.90 -29.94 -0.68
CA MET A 1 0.46 -30.42 0.65
C MET A 1 0.71 -29.42 1.80
N ALA A 2 1.46 -28.33 1.60
CA ALA A 2 1.83 -27.41 2.69
C ALA A 2 0.94 -26.16 2.88
N LEU A 3 -0.01 -25.89 1.97
CA LEU A 3 -1.00 -24.80 2.13
C LEU A 3 -2.07 -25.12 3.19
N ARG A 4 -2.16 -26.36 3.67
CA ARG A 4 -3.19 -26.81 4.62
C ARG A 4 -2.98 -26.33 6.08
N SER A 5 -1.86 -25.68 6.40
CA SER A 5 -1.57 -25.16 7.76
C SER A 5 -1.59 -23.63 7.87
N ILE A 6 -1.98 -22.91 6.82
CA ILE A 6 -2.03 -21.44 6.84
C ILE A 6 -3.20 -20.99 7.71
N ASN A 7 -2.89 -20.25 8.78
CA ASN A 7 -3.90 -19.69 9.68
C ASN A 7 -4.66 -18.56 8.98
N ARG A 8 -5.94 -18.35 9.33
CA ARG A 8 -6.79 -17.28 8.79
C ARG A 8 -6.12 -15.90 8.90
N SER A 9 -5.43 -15.64 10.02
CA SER A 9 -4.70 -14.38 10.21
C SER A 9 -3.58 -14.16 9.19
N THR A 10 -2.86 -15.20 8.78
CA THR A 10 -1.79 -15.10 7.77
C THR A 10 -2.38 -14.80 6.40
N LEU A 11 -3.54 -15.37 6.09
CA LEU A 11 -4.25 -15.10 4.84
C LEU A 11 -4.78 -13.67 4.78
N SER A 12 -5.33 -13.13 5.87
CA SER A 12 -5.74 -11.71 5.95
C SER A 12 -4.57 -10.78 5.72
N VAL A 13 -3.41 -11.05 6.35
CA VAL A 13 -2.20 -10.24 6.14
C VAL A 13 -1.71 -10.33 4.70
N ALA A 14 -1.73 -11.52 4.08
CA ALA A 14 -1.36 -11.68 2.68
C ALA A 14 -2.31 -10.93 1.73
N PHE A 15 -3.63 -10.97 1.97
CA PHE A 15 -4.60 -10.22 1.19
C PHE A 15 -4.40 -8.71 1.35
N ALA A 16 -4.23 -8.22 2.57
CA ALA A 16 -3.92 -6.83 2.82
C ALA A 16 -2.58 -6.41 2.19
N SER A 17 -1.58 -7.31 2.10
CA SER A 17 -0.36 -7.06 1.32
C SER A 17 -0.64 -6.84 -0.17
N VAL A 18 -1.54 -7.62 -0.79
CA VAL A 18 -1.96 -7.38 -2.19
C VAL A 18 -2.44 -5.94 -2.35
N VAL A 19 -3.34 -5.48 -1.49
CA VAL A 19 -3.89 -4.12 -1.55
C VAL A 19 -2.79 -3.06 -1.29
N ALA A 20 -1.84 -3.35 -0.39
CA ALA A 20 -0.75 -2.43 -0.05
C ALA A 20 0.20 -2.22 -1.23
N PHE A 21 0.52 -3.30 -1.95
CA PHE A 21 1.33 -3.24 -3.17
C PHE A 21 0.56 -2.63 -4.34
N MET A 22 -0.75 -2.87 -4.41
CA MET A 22 -1.63 -2.27 -5.40
C MET A 22 -1.55 -0.73 -5.36
N GLY A 23 -1.49 -0.14 -4.18
CA GLY A 23 -1.34 1.30 -3.96
C GLY A 23 -0.12 1.96 -4.59
N ILE A 24 0.89 1.17 -5.00
CA ILE A 24 2.10 1.68 -5.66
C ILE A 24 1.78 2.08 -7.10
N GLY A 25 1.24 1.15 -7.90
CA GLY A 25 0.98 1.34 -9.34
C GLY A 25 -0.42 1.84 -9.68
N LEU A 26 -1.32 1.90 -8.70
CA LEU A 26 -2.71 2.31 -8.90
C LEU A 26 -2.87 3.80 -9.28
N VAL A 27 -1.87 4.63 -9.00
CA VAL A 27 -1.89 6.06 -9.34
C VAL A 27 -1.38 6.31 -10.77
N ASP A 28 -0.60 5.40 -11.35
CA ASP A 28 0.06 5.62 -12.66
C ASP A 28 -0.91 6.00 -13.79
N PRO A 29 -2.07 5.30 -13.95
CA PRO A 29 -3.04 5.63 -15.01
C PRO A 29 -3.74 6.99 -14.82
N ILE A 30 -3.75 7.52 -13.59
CA ILE A 30 -4.43 8.78 -13.26
C ILE A 30 -3.49 9.98 -13.15
N LEU A 31 -2.17 9.81 -13.33
CA LEU A 31 -1.21 10.91 -13.28
C LEU A 31 -1.53 12.02 -14.29
N LYS A 32 -1.84 11.65 -15.54
CA LYS A 32 -2.22 12.62 -16.58
C LYS A 32 -3.56 13.30 -16.26
N PRO A 33 -4.65 12.58 -15.93
CA PRO A 33 -5.87 13.20 -15.43
C PRO A 33 -5.68 14.17 -14.26
N ILE A 34 -4.86 13.82 -13.25
CA ILE A 34 -4.53 14.73 -12.14
C ILE A 34 -3.84 15.99 -12.66
N ALA A 35 -2.87 15.83 -13.56
CA ALA A 35 -2.13 16.95 -14.12
C ALA A 35 -3.03 17.92 -14.88
N ASP A 36 -3.90 17.39 -15.74
CA ASP A 36 -4.82 18.17 -16.55
C ASP A 36 -5.90 18.87 -15.69
N ASN A 37 -6.42 18.19 -14.64
CA ASN A 37 -7.48 18.74 -13.77
C ASN A 37 -6.97 19.77 -12.76
N LEU A 38 -5.75 19.61 -12.26
CA LEU A 38 -5.18 20.47 -11.22
C LEU A 38 -4.09 21.42 -11.75
N ASN A 39 -3.93 21.49 -13.08
CA ASN A 39 -2.89 22.27 -13.76
C ASN A 39 -1.48 22.01 -13.20
N ALA A 40 -1.14 20.73 -13.02
CA ALA A 40 0.12 20.33 -12.42
C ALA A 40 1.30 20.54 -13.37
N SER A 41 2.41 21.06 -12.85
CA SER A 41 3.67 21.04 -13.59
C SER A 41 4.24 19.60 -13.70
N PRO A 42 5.10 19.31 -14.68
CA PRO A 42 5.77 18.01 -14.79
C PRO A 42 6.56 17.60 -13.53
N SER A 43 7.12 18.59 -12.81
CA SER A 43 7.81 18.35 -11.54
C SER A 43 6.83 17.94 -10.42
N GLN A 44 5.65 18.55 -10.36
CA GLN A 44 4.62 18.18 -9.39
C GLN A 44 4.05 16.78 -9.66
N VAL A 45 3.86 16.40 -10.93
CA VAL A 45 3.43 15.05 -11.30
C VAL A 45 4.48 14.01 -10.85
N SER A 46 5.76 14.28 -11.10
CA SER A 46 6.86 13.42 -10.64
C SER A 46 6.84 13.24 -9.11
N LEU A 47 6.53 14.31 -8.36
CA LEU A 47 6.46 14.26 -6.90
C LEU A 47 5.35 13.34 -6.37
N LEU A 48 4.26 13.11 -7.11
CA LEU A 48 3.19 12.20 -6.69
C LEU A 48 3.68 10.76 -6.48
N PHE A 49 4.64 10.34 -7.30
CA PHE A 49 5.28 9.03 -7.21
C PHE A 49 6.49 9.07 -6.27
N THR A 50 7.38 10.04 -6.47
CA THR A 50 8.66 10.13 -5.73
C THR A 50 8.46 10.33 -4.24
N SER A 51 7.52 11.17 -3.81
CA SER A 51 7.27 11.42 -2.37
C SER A 51 6.89 10.14 -1.62
N TYR A 52 6.02 9.33 -2.21
CA TYR A 52 5.61 8.06 -1.66
C TYR A 52 6.77 7.07 -1.57
N MET A 53 7.51 6.88 -2.67
CA MET A 53 8.63 5.92 -2.73
C MET A 53 9.77 6.34 -1.80
N ALA A 54 10.09 7.63 -1.74
CA ALA A 54 11.15 8.16 -0.89
C ALA A 54 10.82 7.94 0.59
N VAL A 55 9.61 8.34 1.03
CA VAL A 55 9.21 8.15 2.43
C VAL A 55 9.10 6.67 2.77
N MET A 56 8.51 5.86 1.87
CA MET A 56 8.43 4.42 2.07
C MET A 56 9.82 3.81 2.25
N GLY A 57 10.76 4.07 1.35
CA GLY A 57 12.11 3.52 1.40
C GLY A 57 12.86 3.90 2.69
N VAL A 58 12.81 5.17 3.08
CA VAL A 58 13.44 5.65 4.32
C VAL A 58 12.77 5.04 5.56
N ALA A 59 11.44 5.02 5.61
CA ALA A 59 10.69 4.49 6.74
C ALA A 59 10.84 2.96 6.89
N MET A 60 11.07 2.22 5.81
CA MET A 60 11.31 0.78 5.87
C MET A 60 12.55 0.45 6.71
N LEU A 61 13.58 1.29 6.70
CA LEU A 61 14.81 1.09 7.49
C LEU A 61 14.55 1.07 9.00
N ILE A 62 13.59 1.87 9.47
CA ILE A 62 13.26 1.97 10.90
C ILE A 62 12.07 1.09 11.31
N THR A 63 11.33 0.55 10.35
CA THR A 63 10.11 -0.23 10.61
C THR A 63 10.39 -1.45 11.49
N GLY A 64 11.54 -2.11 11.31
CA GLY A 64 11.92 -3.26 12.15
C GLY A 64 12.03 -2.90 13.64
N VAL A 65 12.58 -1.71 13.95
CA VAL A 65 12.70 -1.21 15.34
C VAL A 65 11.33 -0.83 15.90
N VAL A 66 10.47 -0.21 15.09
CA VAL A 66 9.10 0.10 15.51
C VAL A 66 8.34 -1.19 15.83
N SER A 67 8.40 -2.16 14.91
CA SER A 67 7.71 -3.45 15.03
C SER A 67 8.15 -4.27 16.22
N SER A 68 9.46 -4.28 16.55
CA SER A 68 9.96 -4.98 17.73
C SER A 68 9.52 -4.33 19.04
N ARG A 69 9.32 -3.00 19.08
CA ARG A 69 8.91 -2.27 20.29
C ARG A 69 7.41 -2.34 20.56
N ILE A 70 6.56 -2.08 19.57
CA ILE A 70 5.10 -2.02 19.76
C ILE A 70 4.40 -3.33 19.36
N GLY A 71 5.13 -4.26 18.75
CA GLY A 71 4.64 -5.56 18.31
C GLY A 71 4.09 -5.55 16.88
N PRO A 72 4.09 -6.72 16.20
CA PRO A 72 3.74 -6.83 14.78
C PRO A 72 2.28 -6.47 14.50
N LYS A 73 1.34 -6.95 15.32
CA LYS A 73 -0.09 -6.69 15.12
C LYS A 73 -0.41 -5.18 15.19
N ARG A 74 0.15 -4.48 16.18
CA ARG A 74 -0.08 -3.02 16.33
C ARG A 74 0.58 -2.24 15.20
N THR A 75 1.76 -2.66 14.75
CA THR A 75 2.47 -2.01 13.64
C THR A 75 1.73 -2.18 12.31
N LEU A 76 1.19 -3.37 12.05
CA LEU A 76 0.35 -3.62 10.88
C LEU A 76 -0.91 -2.74 10.89
N LEU A 77 -1.63 -2.70 12.01
CA LEU A 77 -2.83 -1.86 12.16
C LEU A 77 -2.52 -0.37 12.05
N LEU A 78 -1.39 0.09 12.60
CA LEU A 78 -0.94 1.48 12.46
C LEU A 78 -0.66 1.81 11.00
N GLY A 79 0.10 0.97 10.30
CA GLY A 79 0.36 1.12 8.87
C GLY A 79 -0.94 1.17 8.06
N LEU A 80 -1.87 0.26 8.36
CA LEU A 80 -3.19 0.19 7.74
C LEU A 80 -3.99 1.51 7.91
N VAL A 81 -4.09 2.02 9.14
CA VAL A 81 -4.82 3.26 9.42
C VAL A 81 -4.20 4.43 8.68
N ILE A 82 -2.87 4.51 8.64
CA ILE A 82 -2.14 5.56 7.92
C ILE A 82 -2.40 5.46 6.41
N ILE A 83 -2.41 4.25 5.84
CA ILE A 83 -2.74 4.00 4.43
C ILE A 83 -4.17 4.48 4.13
N ILE A 84 -5.15 4.06 4.93
CA ILE A 84 -6.58 4.40 4.73
C ILE A 84 -6.77 5.91 4.77
N ALA A 85 -6.19 6.57 5.78
CA ALA A 85 -6.27 8.01 5.95
C ALA A 85 -5.54 8.75 4.83
N GLY A 86 -4.30 8.38 4.51
CA GLY A 86 -3.51 9.00 3.45
C GLY A 86 -4.17 8.87 2.08
N ALA A 87 -4.69 7.69 1.74
CA ALA A 87 -5.44 7.48 0.51
C ALA A 87 -6.74 8.29 0.48
N GLY A 88 -7.55 8.25 1.55
CA GLY A 88 -8.81 9.00 1.62
C GLY A 88 -8.60 10.52 1.50
N LEU A 89 -7.62 11.06 2.22
CA LEU A 89 -7.30 12.49 2.20
C LEU A 89 -6.69 12.93 0.86
N ALA A 90 -5.92 12.08 0.20
CA ALA A 90 -5.45 12.32 -1.17
C ALA A 90 -6.62 12.44 -2.16
N GLY A 91 -7.62 11.56 -2.04
CA GLY A 91 -8.84 11.62 -2.86
C GLY A 91 -9.67 12.89 -2.62
N MET A 92 -9.64 13.43 -1.39
CA MET A 92 -10.34 14.68 -1.02
C MET A 92 -9.54 15.95 -1.33
N SER A 93 -8.32 15.84 -1.86
CA SER A 93 -7.46 17.00 -2.07
C SER A 93 -7.84 17.79 -3.32
N ASP A 94 -7.64 19.11 -3.28
CA ASP A 94 -7.92 20.03 -4.39
C ASP A 94 -6.65 20.62 -5.01
N THR A 95 -5.47 20.26 -4.48
CA THR A 95 -4.18 20.70 -5.02
C THR A 95 -3.21 19.54 -5.13
N VAL A 96 -2.33 19.59 -6.13
CA VAL A 96 -1.34 18.54 -6.36
C VAL A 96 -0.40 18.39 -5.17
N MET A 97 -0.02 19.50 -4.53
CA MET A 97 0.89 19.46 -3.38
C MET A 97 0.26 18.83 -2.13
N GLN A 98 -1.05 18.99 -1.93
CA GLN A 98 -1.75 18.22 -0.89
C GLN A 98 -1.69 16.73 -1.18
N ILE A 99 -1.95 16.32 -2.43
CA ILE A 99 -1.86 14.90 -2.83
C ILE A 99 -0.43 14.38 -2.59
N VAL A 100 0.61 15.15 -2.96
CA VAL A 100 2.02 14.79 -2.68
C VAL A 100 2.26 14.57 -1.18
N GLY A 101 1.76 15.46 -0.33
CA GLY A 101 1.87 15.31 1.14
C GLY A 101 1.17 14.04 1.66
N TRP A 102 -0.04 13.77 1.18
CA TRP A 102 -0.79 12.57 1.57
C TRP A 102 -0.19 11.29 0.99
N ARG A 103 0.44 11.37 -0.19
CA ARG A 103 1.22 10.28 -0.79
C ARG A 103 2.46 9.95 0.04
N ALA A 104 3.18 10.96 0.54
CA ALA A 104 4.26 10.74 1.50
C ALA A 104 3.75 10.02 2.77
N LEU A 105 2.64 10.48 3.36
CA LEU A 105 2.05 9.83 4.53
C LEU A 105 1.61 8.38 4.24
N TRP A 106 0.99 8.15 3.09
CA TRP A 106 0.61 6.82 2.65
C TRP A 106 1.84 5.92 2.48
N GLY A 107 2.93 6.42 1.91
CA GLY A 107 4.22 5.69 1.81
C GLY A 107 4.76 5.25 3.17
N LEU A 108 4.66 6.10 4.19
CA LEU A 108 4.99 5.74 5.58
C LEU A 108 4.13 4.58 6.09
N GLY A 109 2.81 4.65 5.88
CA GLY A 109 1.91 3.56 6.27
C GLY A 109 2.26 2.25 5.56
N ASN A 110 2.60 2.32 4.27
CA ASN A 110 3.00 1.17 3.48
C ASN A 110 4.31 0.55 3.95
N ALA A 111 5.29 1.38 4.36
CA ALA A 111 6.54 0.88 4.94
C ALA A 111 6.29 0.07 6.22
N LEU A 112 5.50 0.63 7.14
CA LEU A 112 5.13 -0.03 8.39
C LEU A 112 4.42 -1.36 8.13
N PHE A 113 3.52 -1.37 7.14
CA PHE A 113 2.73 -2.53 6.78
C PHE A 113 3.56 -3.63 6.12
N ILE A 114 4.21 -3.33 5.00
CA ILE A 114 4.89 -4.30 4.13
C ILE A 114 6.01 -5.04 4.85
N ALA A 115 6.93 -4.30 5.51
CA ALA A 115 8.04 -4.93 6.20
C ALA A 115 7.57 -5.81 7.37
N THR A 116 6.54 -5.36 8.10
CA THR A 116 5.96 -6.15 9.20
C THR A 116 5.15 -7.35 8.70
N ALA A 117 4.49 -7.23 7.55
CA ALA A 117 3.67 -8.29 6.96
C ALA A 117 4.53 -9.49 6.57
N LEU A 118 5.65 -9.26 5.88
CA LEU A 118 6.62 -10.32 5.55
C LEU A 118 7.10 -11.05 6.81
N ALA A 119 7.57 -10.29 7.81
CA ALA A 119 8.05 -10.86 9.07
C ALA A 119 6.94 -11.66 9.78
N THR A 120 5.70 -11.17 9.78
CA THR A 120 4.55 -11.84 10.39
C THR A 120 4.21 -13.14 9.65
N ILE A 121 4.17 -13.11 8.32
CA ILE A 121 3.88 -14.29 7.49
C ILE A 121 4.94 -15.36 7.71
N VAL A 122 6.23 -14.99 7.64
CA VAL A 122 7.36 -15.90 7.86
C VAL A 122 7.34 -16.47 9.28
N ASN A 123 7.16 -15.64 10.32
CA ASN A 123 7.12 -16.10 11.70
C ASN A 123 5.90 -16.97 12.02
N SER A 124 4.80 -16.82 11.28
CA SER A 124 3.60 -17.66 11.44
C SER A 124 3.73 -19.02 10.76
N ALA A 125 4.75 -19.23 9.93
CA ALA A 125 4.93 -20.45 9.15
C ALA A 125 5.35 -21.62 10.06
N LYS A 126 4.46 -22.61 10.20
CA LYS A 126 4.74 -23.86 10.94
C LYS A 126 5.48 -24.92 10.11
N GLY A 127 6.05 -24.52 8.97
CA GLY A 127 6.61 -25.42 7.97
C GLY A 127 7.74 -24.77 7.19
N SER A 128 7.64 -24.77 5.86
CA SER A 128 8.69 -24.18 5.03
C SER A 128 8.63 -22.65 5.02
N VAL A 129 9.67 -22.00 5.54
CA VAL A 129 9.89 -20.54 5.40
C VAL A 129 9.85 -20.13 3.93
N ALA A 130 10.40 -20.96 3.02
CA ALA A 130 10.39 -20.67 1.59
C ALA A 130 8.96 -20.55 1.04
N GLN A 131 8.01 -21.38 1.49
CA GLN A 131 6.61 -21.28 1.05
C GLN A 131 5.91 -20.04 1.61
N ALA A 132 6.27 -19.60 2.82
CA ALA A 132 5.75 -18.36 3.39
C ALA A 132 6.23 -17.13 2.60
N ILE A 133 7.50 -17.13 2.19
CA ILE A 133 8.07 -16.11 1.30
C ILE A 133 7.36 -16.17 -0.07
N ILE A 134 7.19 -17.35 -0.66
CA ILE A 134 6.47 -17.50 -1.94
C ILE A 134 5.04 -16.93 -1.85
N LEU A 135 4.33 -17.17 -0.74
CA LEU A 135 2.98 -16.61 -0.52
C LEU A 135 3.02 -15.07 -0.51
N TYR A 136 4.00 -14.49 0.18
CA TYR A 136 4.16 -13.04 0.25
C TYR A 136 4.54 -12.45 -1.11
N GLU A 137 5.49 -13.05 -1.83
CA GLU A 137 5.90 -12.62 -3.17
C GLU A 137 4.78 -12.79 -4.19
N ALA A 138 3.94 -13.82 -4.06
CA ALA A 138 2.72 -13.96 -4.86
C ALA A 138 1.74 -12.81 -4.59
N ALA A 139 1.57 -12.41 -3.33
CA ALA A 139 0.75 -11.26 -2.97
C ALA A 139 1.32 -9.95 -3.54
N LEU A 140 2.65 -9.77 -3.50
CA LEU A 140 3.36 -8.65 -4.11
C LEU A 140 3.10 -8.59 -5.62
N GLY A 141 3.37 -9.69 -6.32
CA GLY A 141 3.19 -9.77 -7.77
C GLY A 141 1.75 -9.49 -8.19
N LEU A 142 0.77 -10.07 -7.49
CA LEU A 142 -0.65 -9.79 -7.72
C LEU A 142 -0.99 -8.32 -7.48
N GLY A 143 -0.53 -7.73 -6.38
CA GLY A 143 -0.80 -6.33 -6.07
C GLY A 143 -0.28 -5.38 -7.14
N ILE A 144 0.99 -5.56 -7.54
CA ILE A 144 1.62 -4.73 -8.58
C ILE A 144 0.90 -4.90 -9.93
N ALA A 145 0.51 -6.13 -10.30
CA ALA A 145 -0.18 -6.37 -11.56
C ALA A 145 -1.60 -5.81 -11.59
N ILE A 146 -2.36 -5.96 -10.50
CA ILE A 146 -3.76 -5.53 -10.41
C ILE A 146 -3.87 -4.01 -10.25
N GLY A 147 -2.88 -3.35 -9.63
CA GLY A 147 -2.92 -1.92 -9.32
C GLY A 147 -3.23 -1.02 -10.49
N PRO A 148 -2.43 -1.03 -11.56
CA PRO A 148 -2.71 -0.21 -12.74
C PRO A 148 -4.05 -0.54 -13.39
N LEU A 149 -4.50 -1.79 -13.36
CA LEU A 149 -5.79 -2.18 -13.95
C LEU A 149 -6.96 -1.56 -13.18
N VAL A 150 -6.97 -1.72 -11.86
CA VAL A 150 -7.99 -1.13 -10.97
C VAL A 150 -7.91 0.40 -11.01
N GLY A 151 -6.69 0.95 -11.01
CA GLY A 151 -6.44 2.38 -11.13
C GLY A 151 -6.97 2.98 -12.43
N GLY A 152 -6.81 2.28 -13.56
CA GLY A 152 -7.35 2.69 -14.85
C GLY A 152 -8.87 2.66 -14.89
N VAL A 153 -9.49 1.58 -14.41
CA VAL A 153 -10.95 1.45 -14.37
C VAL A 153 -11.58 2.50 -13.46
N LEU A 154 -11.11 2.64 -12.22
CA LEU A 154 -11.63 3.64 -11.29
C LEU A 154 -11.31 5.07 -11.77
N GLY A 155 -10.12 5.26 -12.35
CA GLY A 155 -9.66 6.52 -12.92
C GLY A 155 -10.51 7.01 -14.08
N SER A 156 -11.08 6.09 -14.88
CA SER A 156 -11.99 6.41 -15.98
C SER A 156 -13.32 7.02 -15.50
N ILE A 157 -13.74 6.70 -14.27
CA ILE A 157 -14.93 7.30 -13.64
C ILE A 157 -14.56 8.65 -13.02
N SER A 158 -13.47 8.68 -12.26
CA SER A 158 -12.90 9.90 -11.68
C SER A 158 -11.46 9.66 -11.32
N TRP A 159 -10.58 10.64 -11.56
CA TRP A 159 -9.19 10.58 -11.09
C TRP A 159 -9.08 10.42 -9.57
N ARG A 160 -10.13 10.79 -8.81
CA ARG A 160 -10.20 10.58 -7.36
C ARG A 160 -10.57 9.14 -6.96
N GLY A 161 -11.23 8.40 -7.86
CA GLY A 161 -11.76 7.06 -7.63
C GLY A 161 -10.74 6.07 -7.09
N PRO A 162 -9.53 5.97 -7.68
CA PRO A 162 -8.51 5.03 -7.21
C PRO A 162 -8.11 5.24 -5.73
N PHE A 163 -8.00 6.48 -5.28
CA PHE A 163 -7.65 6.81 -3.89
C PHE A 163 -8.68 6.28 -2.89
N PHE A 164 -9.97 6.52 -3.15
CA PHE A 164 -11.05 5.99 -2.33
C PHE A 164 -11.17 4.46 -2.45
N GLY A 165 -10.88 3.90 -3.63
CA GLY A 165 -10.83 2.46 -3.85
C GLY A 165 -9.84 1.77 -2.94
N VAL A 166 -8.61 2.28 -2.82
CA VAL A 166 -7.62 1.72 -1.87
C VAL A 166 -8.11 1.87 -0.43
N SER A 167 -8.60 3.06 -0.05
CA SER A 167 -9.06 3.33 1.30
C SER A 167 -10.15 2.32 1.72
N ALA A 168 -11.13 2.08 0.84
CA ALA A 168 -12.19 1.10 1.05
C ALA A 168 -11.64 -0.34 1.11
N LEU A 169 -10.83 -0.76 0.13
CA LEU A 169 -10.29 -2.12 0.08
C LEU A 169 -9.45 -2.44 1.31
N MET A 170 -8.67 -1.47 1.81
CA MET A 170 -7.89 -1.64 3.03
C MET A 170 -8.75 -1.74 4.28
N ALA A 171 -9.82 -0.95 4.36
CA ALA A 171 -10.76 -1.02 5.49
C ALA A 171 -11.44 -2.40 5.60
N PHE A 172 -11.63 -3.10 4.48
CA PHE A 172 -12.23 -4.44 4.44
C PHE A 172 -11.22 -5.59 4.41
N ALA A 173 -9.91 -5.32 4.33
CA ALA A 173 -8.88 -6.35 4.16
C ALA A 173 -8.51 -7.12 5.44
N TRP A 174 -9.17 -6.82 6.58
CA TRP A 174 -8.81 -7.33 7.91
C TRP A 174 -9.93 -8.11 8.59
#